data_AF-A0A812KTZ5-F1
#
_entry.id   AF-A0A812KTZ5-F1
#
_cell.length_a   1.000
_cell.length_b   1.000
_cell.length_c   1.000
_cell.angle_alpha   90.00
_cell.angle_beta   90.00
_cell.angle_gamma   90.00
#
_symmetry.space_group_name_H-M   'P 1'
#
loop_
_entity.id
_entity.type
_entity.pdbx_description
1 polymer ?
#
loop_
_entity_poly.entity_id
_entity_poly.type
_entity_poly.pdbx_seq_one_letter_code
_entity_poly.pdbx_strand_id
1 'polypeptide(L)'
;VQRVQTQFFDRVVSIRFLEASCGYGCLLFWRNDLAEKWDNLGFSIRPLNGHVRYTWSDGNWDSGVFVPAPYQLMHINAGALHYGVSCFEGMKAFSCKDGKIRLLNPELNAKRMQKGAGALLMPEVPTDMFVTAVMEAVQRNKEFVPPYGNNASMYVRPLLFASGQMLGLAPLANEYTFFVTVLPAGGYFGKGSEVGVKALVSSDHDRAAPKGLGSVKAAGNYAADLSPVHGAHAQGYNTTLYLDAKERKYVEEFSVCNFVGITKDGRYVTPKSDTILQSTTNIMLQQLARDRGMIVEERPIDFHEEISNFKEIGMCGTAAVVVKVNSIRHGDTVYDFNDFDTMASLRSQLTSIQCGELEDKHGWMKEVCDSVGDTYSEEFPPLVASLAPGMVTAEAKGSVQKLGSEAMHGLERSLLEHVVKTAQPGNPESVIAAMDAFWNKTFQAQGAEKWNVRGQKIEEKVQEKVKLKADSPHPVRCLEMGTYCGYSALRIARNLPEDGKLLSVEKDELFAAIATKIIEFAGMDSKVKIWMGTVHSELINITERMERQPADFVLVDHSKERYVPDLKLLEDCGVLDKSTTVVGDVEVYPGDERLPKAIQQEISEYFSDREFALATMV
;
A
#
# COMPACT_ATOMS: atom_id res chain seq x y z
N VAL A 1 9.43 -25.20 -26.09
CA VAL A 1 9.60 -23.77 -25.77
C VAL A 1 8.32 -23.17 -25.16
N GLN A 2 7.13 -23.32 -25.77
CA GLN A 2 5.86 -22.85 -25.19
C GLN A 2 5.44 -23.55 -23.87
N ARG A 3 5.74 -24.84 -23.65
CA ARG A 3 5.41 -25.54 -22.39
C ARG A 3 6.24 -25.15 -21.17
N VAL A 4 7.37 -24.47 -21.37
CA VAL A 4 8.27 -24.06 -20.25
C VAL A 4 7.95 -22.64 -19.78
N GLN A 5 7.24 -21.82 -20.58
CA GLN A 5 6.85 -20.46 -20.18
C GLN A 5 5.63 -20.43 -19.24
N THR A 6 4.66 -21.33 -19.41
CA THR A 6 3.43 -21.35 -18.58
C THR A 6 3.71 -21.82 -17.15
N GLN A 7 4.54 -22.84 -16.95
CA GLN A 7 4.92 -23.29 -15.61
C GLN A 7 5.84 -22.30 -14.86
N PHE A 8 6.55 -21.43 -15.58
CA PHE A 8 7.35 -20.37 -14.98
C PHE A 8 6.47 -19.16 -14.60
N PHE A 9 5.46 -18.82 -15.41
CA PHE A 9 4.50 -17.77 -15.10
C PHE A 9 3.61 -18.15 -13.90
N ASP A 10 3.05 -19.37 -13.87
CA ASP A 10 2.16 -19.79 -12.79
C ASP A 10 2.88 -19.96 -11.44
N ARG A 11 4.16 -20.38 -11.45
CA ARG A 11 4.99 -20.45 -10.23
C ARG A 11 5.47 -19.08 -9.77
N VAL A 12 5.81 -18.15 -10.66
CA VAL A 12 6.25 -16.80 -10.27
C VAL A 12 5.08 -15.93 -9.79
N VAL A 13 3.88 -16.13 -10.35
CA VAL A 13 2.64 -15.49 -9.85
C VAL A 13 2.21 -16.12 -8.52
N SER A 14 2.19 -17.45 -8.38
CA SER A 14 1.81 -18.10 -7.12
C SER A 14 2.77 -17.84 -5.96
N ILE A 15 4.09 -17.71 -6.21
CA ILE A 15 5.08 -17.40 -5.16
C ILE A 15 4.94 -15.94 -4.68
N ARG A 16 4.57 -14.99 -5.56
CA ARG A 16 4.30 -13.59 -5.14
C ARG A 16 2.94 -13.43 -4.44
N PHE A 17 1.96 -14.26 -4.76
CA PHE A 17 0.65 -14.25 -4.11
C PHE A 17 0.66 -14.93 -2.72
N LEU A 18 1.54 -15.91 -2.50
CA LEU A 18 1.77 -16.51 -1.17
C LEU A 18 2.31 -15.51 -0.14
N GLU A 19 3.12 -14.52 -0.57
CA GLU A 19 3.61 -13.45 0.32
C GLU A 19 2.50 -12.44 0.68
N ALA A 20 1.55 -12.17 -0.21
CA ALA A 20 0.41 -11.30 0.05
C ALA A 20 -0.63 -11.94 0.99
N SER A 21 -0.82 -13.27 0.90
CA SER A 21 -1.72 -14.02 1.80
C SER A 21 -1.23 -14.14 3.24
N CYS A 22 -0.02 -13.69 3.55
CA CYS A 22 0.49 -13.65 4.91
C CYS A 22 0.13 -12.36 5.65
N GLY A 23 -0.43 -11.31 5.02
CA GLY A 23 -0.60 -9.95 5.57
C GLY A 23 -0.89 -9.82 7.07
N TYR A 24 -2.01 -10.35 7.59
CA TYR A 24 -2.36 -10.18 9.01
C TYR A 24 -1.59 -11.11 9.97
N GLY A 25 -1.35 -12.36 9.58
CA GLY A 25 -0.51 -13.30 10.37
C GLY A 25 0.95 -12.88 10.40
N CYS A 26 1.45 -12.36 9.28
CA CYS A 26 2.74 -11.70 9.15
C CYS A 26 2.74 -10.40 9.96
N LEU A 27 1.76 -9.49 9.88
CA LEU A 27 1.74 -8.26 10.69
C LEU A 27 1.79 -8.55 12.20
N LEU A 28 1.05 -9.55 12.68
CA LEU A 28 1.12 -10.01 14.09
C LEU A 28 2.46 -10.68 14.43
N PHE A 29 2.98 -11.54 13.55
CA PHE A 29 4.29 -12.18 13.72
C PHE A 29 5.43 -11.14 13.71
N TRP A 30 5.37 -10.15 12.80
CA TRP A 30 6.31 -9.05 12.67
C TRP A 30 6.21 -8.06 13.82
N ARG A 31 5.01 -7.80 14.35
CA ARG A 31 4.83 -6.99 15.56
C ARG A 31 5.59 -7.61 16.75
N ASN A 32 5.54 -8.93 16.88
CA ASN A 32 6.30 -9.64 17.90
C ASN A 32 7.81 -9.65 17.60
N ASP A 33 8.23 -9.75 16.33
CA ASP A 33 9.64 -9.70 15.92
C ASP A 33 10.28 -8.31 16.11
N LEU A 34 9.50 -7.23 15.92
CA LEU A 34 9.95 -5.84 16.12
C LEU A 34 10.20 -5.53 17.60
N ALA A 35 9.39 -6.09 18.50
CA ALA A 35 9.52 -5.91 19.94
C ALA A 35 10.91 -6.31 20.47
N GLU A 36 11.58 -7.26 19.82
CA GLU A 36 12.91 -7.75 20.19
C GLU A 36 14.08 -7.08 19.44
N LYS A 37 13.81 -6.18 18.49
CA LYS A 37 14.82 -5.71 17.50
C LYS A 37 14.96 -4.20 17.33
N TRP A 38 14.26 -3.37 18.11
CA TRP A 38 14.27 -1.90 17.95
C TRP A 38 15.68 -1.29 17.91
N ASP A 39 16.63 -1.78 18.71
CA ASP A 39 18.01 -1.26 18.76
C ASP A 39 18.88 -1.64 17.56
N ASN A 40 18.46 -2.62 16.77
CA ASN A 40 19.21 -3.14 15.62
C ASN A 40 18.47 -2.95 14.29
N LEU A 41 17.51 -2.02 14.24
CA LEU A 41 16.78 -1.73 13.01
C LEU A 41 17.67 -1.09 11.94
N GLY A 42 17.86 -1.78 10.83
CA GLY A 42 18.35 -1.18 9.60
C GLY A 42 17.27 -0.36 8.88
N PHE A 43 17.69 0.43 7.90
CA PHE A 43 16.81 1.12 6.96
C PHE A 43 16.34 0.14 5.87
N SER A 44 15.28 -0.61 6.15
CA SER A 44 14.77 -1.68 5.27
C SER A 44 13.26 -1.62 5.19
N ILE A 45 12.67 -1.89 4.01
CA ILE A 45 11.22 -1.86 3.82
C ILE A 45 10.55 -3.00 4.59
N ARG A 46 9.42 -2.70 5.23
CA ARG A 46 8.65 -3.63 6.07
C ARG A 46 7.14 -3.47 5.80
N PRO A 47 6.33 -4.52 5.99
CA PRO A 47 4.87 -4.42 5.95
C PRO A 47 4.36 -3.46 7.02
N LEU A 48 3.32 -2.70 6.68
CA LEU A 48 2.66 -1.67 7.50
C LEU A 48 1.16 -1.71 7.25
N ASN A 49 0.37 -0.97 8.03
CA ASN A 49 -1.09 -0.96 7.89
C ASN A 49 -1.54 -0.34 6.57
N GLY A 50 -0.81 0.66 6.06
CA GLY A 50 -1.20 1.36 4.84
C GLY A 50 -0.54 2.72 4.67
N HIS A 51 -1.11 3.55 3.81
CA HIS A 51 -0.64 4.89 3.50
C HIS A 51 -1.81 5.87 3.32
N VAL A 52 -1.57 7.16 3.53
CA VAL A 52 -2.56 8.21 3.26
C VAL A 52 -2.35 8.72 1.85
N ARG A 53 -3.41 8.87 1.05
CA ARG A 53 -3.36 9.33 -0.35
C ARG A 53 -4.34 10.47 -0.58
N TYR A 54 -3.92 11.44 -1.36
CA TYR A 54 -4.71 12.49 -1.96
C TYR A 54 -4.54 12.48 -3.48
N THR A 55 -5.61 12.77 -4.19
CA THR A 55 -5.64 12.87 -5.64
C THR A 55 -5.97 14.29 -6.05
N TRP A 56 -5.17 14.86 -6.95
CA TRP A 56 -5.48 16.11 -7.62
C TRP A 56 -6.03 15.82 -9.01
N SER A 57 -7.20 16.37 -9.31
CA SER A 57 -7.83 16.31 -10.64
C SER A 57 -8.75 17.52 -10.80
N ASP A 58 -8.96 17.98 -12.05
CA ASP A 58 -9.87 19.09 -12.37
C ASP A 58 -9.63 20.36 -11.51
N GLY A 59 -8.35 20.67 -11.27
CA GLY A 59 -7.95 21.87 -10.54
C GLY A 59 -7.94 21.76 -9.02
N ASN A 60 -8.39 20.64 -8.43
CA ASN A 60 -8.62 20.52 -6.99
C ASN A 60 -8.04 19.22 -6.41
N TRP A 61 -7.67 19.27 -5.13
CA TRP A 61 -7.36 18.09 -4.33
C TRP A 61 -8.64 17.48 -3.75
N ASP A 62 -8.71 16.15 -3.69
CA ASP A 62 -9.76 15.43 -2.96
C ASP A 62 -9.61 15.57 -1.42
N SER A 63 -10.50 14.92 -0.67
CA SER A 63 -10.47 14.92 0.81
C SER A 63 -9.38 14.02 1.41
N GLY A 64 -8.67 13.26 0.58
CA GLY A 64 -7.73 12.24 0.99
C GLY A 64 -8.40 10.96 1.52
N VAL A 65 -7.62 9.88 1.58
CA VAL A 65 -8.05 8.56 2.02
C VAL A 65 -6.88 7.77 2.60
N PHE A 66 -7.16 6.94 3.62
CA PHE A 66 -6.25 5.88 4.03
C PHE A 66 -6.44 4.63 3.16
N VAL A 67 -5.36 4.17 2.54
CA VAL A 67 -5.33 2.97 1.72
C VAL A 67 -4.68 1.85 2.55
N PRO A 68 -5.43 0.82 2.98
CA PRO A 68 -4.93 -0.26 3.84
C PRO A 68 -4.17 -1.33 3.03
N ALA A 69 -3.29 -0.89 2.13
CA ALA A 69 -2.50 -1.73 1.26
C ALA A 69 -1.17 -1.05 0.88
N PRO A 70 -0.12 -1.83 0.53
CA PRO A 70 1.16 -1.28 0.10
C PRO A 70 1.18 -0.88 -1.39
N TYR A 71 0.02 -0.83 -2.05
CA TYR A 71 -0.10 -0.68 -3.49
C TYR A 71 -0.82 0.61 -3.88
N GLN A 72 -0.33 1.24 -4.95
CA GLN A 72 -0.96 2.38 -5.60
C GLN A 72 -1.26 2.00 -7.06
N LEU A 73 -2.53 2.09 -7.45
CA LEU A 73 -2.92 1.94 -8.85
C LEU A 73 -2.50 3.20 -9.62
N MET A 74 -1.81 3.03 -10.75
CA MET A 74 -1.35 4.13 -11.59
C MET A 74 -1.48 3.75 -13.05
N HIS A 75 -1.85 4.72 -13.90
CA HIS A 75 -1.94 4.49 -15.33
C HIS A 75 -0.54 4.21 -15.92
N ILE A 76 -0.42 3.25 -16.85
CA ILE A 76 0.90 2.88 -17.40
C ILE A 76 1.59 4.03 -18.14
N ASN A 77 0.80 4.95 -18.70
CA ASN A 77 1.27 6.18 -19.34
C ASN A 77 1.51 7.35 -18.35
N ALA A 78 1.67 7.07 -17.05
CA ALA A 78 1.86 8.11 -16.05
C ALA A 78 3.15 8.92 -16.27
N GLY A 79 3.06 10.24 -16.16
CA GLY A 79 4.23 11.12 -16.32
C GLY A 79 5.37 10.81 -15.36
N ALA A 80 5.04 10.32 -14.16
CA ALA A 80 6.03 9.85 -13.19
C ALA A 80 6.86 8.66 -13.70
N LEU A 81 6.25 7.72 -14.45
CA LEU A 81 6.93 6.54 -14.98
C LEU A 81 7.84 6.86 -16.16
N HIS A 82 7.39 7.73 -17.07
CA HIS A 82 8.08 7.99 -18.34
C HIS A 82 9.08 9.15 -18.25
N TYR A 83 8.79 10.16 -17.43
CA TYR A 83 9.57 11.40 -17.37
C TYR A 83 10.05 11.76 -15.96
N GLY A 84 9.79 10.91 -14.96
CA GLY A 84 10.27 11.12 -13.60
C GLY A 84 9.65 12.34 -12.91
N VAL A 85 8.48 12.82 -13.38
CA VAL A 85 7.75 13.98 -12.82
C VAL A 85 7.24 13.63 -11.43
N SER A 86 8.12 13.78 -10.44
CA SER A 86 7.87 13.45 -9.04
C SER A 86 8.88 14.12 -8.11
N CYS A 87 8.42 14.47 -6.91
CA CYS A 87 9.26 14.90 -5.80
C CYS A 87 8.80 14.21 -4.52
N PHE A 88 9.71 14.11 -3.54
CA PHE A 88 9.40 13.46 -2.27
C PHE A 88 9.94 14.26 -1.11
N GLU A 89 9.49 13.92 0.09
CA GLU A 89 10.00 14.44 1.33
C GLU A 89 10.48 13.33 2.27
N GLY A 90 11.18 13.74 3.33
CA GLY A 90 11.65 12.81 4.34
C GLY A 90 11.77 13.47 5.70
N MET A 91 10.96 13.00 6.64
CA MET A 91 11.00 13.43 8.05
C MET A 91 10.95 12.23 8.99
N LYS A 92 10.95 12.49 10.30
CA LYS A 92 10.87 11.46 11.33
C LYS A 92 9.83 11.82 12.38
N ALA A 93 9.15 10.79 12.87
CA ALA A 93 8.35 10.81 14.08
C ALA A 93 9.10 10.05 15.19
N PHE A 94 9.03 10.59 16.41
CA PHE A 94 9.76 10.11 17.58
C PHE A 94 8.79 9.87 18.73
N SER A 95 8.96 8.75 19.43
CA SER A 95 8.39 8.57 20.76
C SER A 95 9.22 9.37 21.76
N CYS A 96 8.60 10.33 22.44
CA CYS A 96 9.27 11.20 23.38
C CYS A 96 9.20 10.67 24.83
N LYS A 97 10.05 11.22 25.70
CA LYS A 97 10.16 10.84 27.13
C LYS A 97 8.86 10.94 27.90
N ASP A 98 7.97 11.85 27.51
CA ASP A 98 6.66 12.07 28.13
C ASP A 98 5.54 11.18 27.55
N GLY A 99 5.89 10.19 26.72
CA GLY A 99 4.97 9.22 26.15
C GLY A 99 4.24 9.71 24.89
N LYS A 100 4.52 10.93 24.43
CA LYS A 100 3.90 11.51 23.23
C LYS A 100 4.71 11.20 21.97
N ILE A 101 4.03 11.09 20.84
CA ILE A 101 4.68 10.99 19.52
C ILE A 101 4.77 12.38 18.92
N ARG A 102 5.96 12.77 18.44
CA ARG A 102 6.17 14.09 17.82
C ARG A 102 6.89 13.99 16.48
N LEU A 103 6.49 14.84 15.54
CA LEU A 103 7.09 15.07 14.24
C LEU A 103 8.10 16.20 14.30
N LEU A 104 9.24 16.02 13.62
CA LEU A 104 10.24 17.08 13.48
C LEU A 104 9.92 17.99 12.29
N ASN A 105 9.36 19.16 12.59
CA ASN A 105 9.12 20.31 11.72
C ASN A 105 8.49 19.96 10.36
N PRO A 106 7.29 19.38 10.35
CA PRO A 106 6.62 18.98 9.11
C PRO A 106 6.36 20.16 8.17
N GLU A 107 6.17 21.37 8.68
CA GLU A 107 5.93 22.60 7.90
C GLU A 107 7.12 22.98 7.01
N LEU A 108 8.36 22.82 7.48
CA LEU A 108 9.54 23.06 6.63
C LEU A 108 9.62 22.05 5.48
N ASN A 109 9.22 20.81 5.72
CA ASN A 109 9.18 19.78 4.67
C ASN A 109 8.06 20.08 3.66
N ALA A 110 6.89 20.53 4.13
CA ALA A 110 5.79 20.96 3.25
C ALA A 110 6.22 22.09 2.30
N LYS A 111 6.86 23.13 2.85
CA LYS A 111 7.38 24.26 2.06
C LYS A 111 8.42 23.82 1.03
N ARG A 112 9.27 22.86 1.38
CA ARG A 112 10.27 22.31 0.44
C ARG A 112 9.63 21.46 -0.65
N MET A 113 8.59 20.68 -0.34
CA MET A 113 7.78 19.98 -1.34
C MET A 113 7.10 20.94 -2.30
N GLN A 114 6.52 22.05 -1.82
CA GLN A 114 5.89 23.09 -2.66
C GLN A 114 6.90 23.69 -3.66
N LYS A 115 8.13 23.98 -3.23
CA LYS A 115 9.21 24.41 -4.15
C LYS A 115 9.47 23.36 -5.24
N GLY A 116 9.49 22.07 -4.87
CA GLY A 116 9.64 20.96 -5.80
C GLY A 116 8.46 20.82 -6.76
N ALA A 117 7.23 21.00 -6.27
CA ALA A 117 6.03 21.00 -7.09
C ALA A 117 6.08 22.10 -8.15
N GLY A 118 6.41 23.34 -7.74
CA GLY A 118 6.57 24.46 -8.67
C GLY A 118 7.65 24.22 -9.72
N ALA A 119 8.82 23.69 -9.33
CA ALA A 119 9.91 23.39 -10.26
C ALA A 119 9.57 22.28 -11.28
N LEU A 120 8.65 21.39 -10.93
CA LEU A 120 8.19 20.27 -11.77
C LEU A 120 6.82 20.52 -12.41
N LEU A 121 6.26 21.73 -12.27
CA LEU A 121 4.92 22.10 -12.75
C LEU A 121 3.79 21.18 -12.23
N MET A 122 3.93 20.67 -11.01
CA MET A 122 2.90 19.90 -10.31
C MET A 122 2.04 20.82 -9.42
N PRO A 123 0.79 20.44 -9.11
CA PRO A 123 -0.02 21.17 -8.15
C PRO A 123 0.67 21.22 -6.78
N GLU A 124 0.65 22.40 -6.15
CA GLU A 124 1.16 22.55 -4.81
C GLU A 124 0.29 21.79 -3.80
N VAL A 125 0.93 21.05 -2.89
CA VAL A 125 0.26 20.44 -1.74
C VAL A 125 0.16 21.51 -0.64
N PRO A 126 -1.05 21.93 -0.22
CA PRO A 126 -1.21 22.90 0.85
C PRO A 126 -0.53 22.44 2.14
N THR A 127 0.09 23.37 2.88
CA THR A 127 0.84 23.05 4.10
C THR A 127 -0.01 22.30 5.13
N ASP A 128 -1.23 22.74 5.36
CA ASP A 128 -2.13 22.10 6.35
C ASP A 128 -2.53 20.69 5.91
N MET A 129 -2.77 20.48 4.62
CA MET A 129 -3.04 19.15 4.04
C MET A 129 -1.84 18.22 4.20
N PHE A 130 -0.63 18.71 3.90
CA PHE A 130 0.60 17.94 4.07
C PHE A 130 0.81 17.52 5.53
N VAL A 131 0.66 18.46 6.47
CA VAL A 131 0.83 18.20 7.91
C VAL A 131 -0.22 17.20 8.40
N THR A 132 -1.48 17.36 7.97
CA THR A 132 -2.57 16.44 8.33
C THR A 132 -2.29 15.03 7.80
N ALA A 133 -1.89 14.90 6.53
CA ALA A 133 -1.56 13.61 5.91
C ALA A 133 -0.40 12.89 6.62
N VAL A 134 0.62 13.65 7.04
CA VAL A 134 1.77 13.11 7.79
C VAL A 134 1.35 12.64 9.18
N MET A 135 0.53 13.42 9.89
CA MET A 135 0.00 13.02 11.21
C MET A 135 -0.86 11.77 11.09
N GLU A 136 -1.74 11.71 10.11
CA GLU A 136 -2.64 10.57 9.90
C GLU A 136 -1.87 9.30 9.55
N ALA A 137 -0.87 9.39 8.65
CA ALA A 137 -0.04 8.25 8.29
C ALA A 137 0.74 7.68 9.50
N VAL A 138 1.19 8.56 10.41
CA VAL A 138 1.84 8.16 11.67
C VAL A 138 0.82 7.53 12.61
N GLN A 139 -0.34 8.15 12.80
CA GLN A 139 -1.36 7.72 13.75
C GLN A 139 -1.95 6.35 13.38
N ARG A 140 -2.25 6.13 12.10
CA ARG A 140 -2.75 4.84 11.61
C ARG A 140 -1.71 3.72 11.54
N ASN A 141 -0.44 4.05 11.80
CA ASN A 141 0.65 3.08 11.92
C ASN A 141 1.37 3.21 13.28
N LYS A 142 0.70 3.72 14.31
CA LYS A 142 1.34 4.13 15.56
C LYS A 142 2.03 2.98 16.30
N GLU A 143 1.55 1.75 16.16
CA GLU A 143 2.17 0.56 16.75
C GLU A 143 3.54 0.24 16.15
N PHE A 144 3.88 0.82 15.00
CA PHE A 144 5.19 0.71 14.36
C PHE A 144 6.13 1.86 14.73
N VAL A 145 5.72 2.80 15.57
CA VAL A 145 6.62 3.85 16.06
C VAL A 145 7.56 3.21 17.09
N PRO A 146 8.90 3.29 16.91
CA PRO A 146 9.83 2.75 17.89
C PRO A 146 9.60 3.37 19.29
N PRO A 147 9.67 2.58 20.36
CA PRO A 147 9.49 3.09 21.71
C PRO A 147 10.61 4.07 22.10
N TYR A 148 10.31 4.95 23.06
CA TYR A 148 11.30 5.86 23.62
C TYR A 148 12.46 5.06 24.25
N GLY A 149 13.69 5.57 24.09
CA GLY A 149 14.91 4.97 24.63
C GLY A 149 15.66 4.06 23.65
N ASN A 150 15.06 3.70 22.52
CA ASN A 150 15.72 2.96 21.45
C ASN A 150 16.42 3.89 20.45
N ASN A 151 17.45 3.39 19.77
CA ASN A 151 18.18 4.14 18.73
C ASN A 151 17.48 4.12 17.35
N ALA A 152 16.15 4.26 17.35
CA ALA A 152 15.30 4.17 16.17
C ALA A 152 14.20 5.23 16.16
N SER A 153 13.65 5.48 14.98
CA SER A 153 12.56 6.42 14.75
C SER A 153 11.62 5.91 13.66
N MET A 154 10.42 6.46 13.54
CA MET A 154 9.60 6.19 12.38
C MET A 154 9.91 7.22 11.29
N TYR A 155 10.49 6.77 10.19
CA TYR A 155 10.69 7.59 9.01
C TYR A 155 9.35 7.81 8.30
N VAL A 156 9.09 9.03 7.86
CA VAL A 156 7.86 9.41 7.15
C VAL A 156 8.23 9.91 5.76
N ARG A 157 7.58 9.34 4.74
CA ARG A 157 7.86 9.53 3.31
C ARG A 157 6.62 10.06 2.59
N PRO A 158 6.48 11.38 2.50
CA PRO A 158 5.57 12.02 1.56
C PRO A 158 6.13 11.93 0.13
N LEU A 159 5.28 11.66 -0.86
CA LEU A 159 5.61 11.61 -2.29
C LEU A 159 4.52 12.33 -3.08
N LEU A 160 4.91 13.20 -4.01
CA LEU A 160 4.03 13.86 -4.98
C LEU A 160 4.49 13.49 -6.39
N PHE A 161 3.60 13.03 -7.25
CA PHE A 161 3.95 12.61 -8.60
C PHE A 161 2.79 12.71 -9.59
N ALA A 162 3.13 12.84 -10.88
CA ALA A 162 2.17 12.81 -11.98
C ALA A 162 1.63 11.38 -12.22
N SER A 163 0.47 11.06 -11.64
CA SER A 163 -0.20 9.75 -11.76
C SER A 163 -1.03 9.62 -13.03
N GLY A 164 -1.45 10.76 -13.61
CA GLY A 164 -2.24 10.85 -14.84
C GLY A 164 -1.41 10.70 -16.12
N GLN A 165 -2.11 10.54 -17.24
CA GLN A 165 -1.51 10.25 -18.54
C GLN A 165 -0.66 11.42 -19.05
N MET A 166 0.59 11.13 -19.41
CA MET A 166 1.53 12.10 -19.97
C MET A 166 2.62 11.36 -20.78
N LEU A 167 2.41 11.22 -22.10
CA LEU A 167 3.41 10.71 -23.06
C LEU A 167 4.01 11.80 -23.96
N GLY A 168 3.55 13.03 -23.79
CA GLY A 168 4.19 14.22 -24.35
C GLY A 168 4.67 15.10 -23.20
N LEU A 169 5.66 15.95 -23.47
CA LEU A 169 6.07 16.99 -22.51
C LEU A 169 5.08 18.16 -22.45
N ALA A 170 4.13 18.22 -23.40
CA ALA A 170 2.98 19.10 -23.39
C ALA A 170 1.80 18.37 -24.07
N PRO A 171 0.58 18.37 -23.47
CA PRO A 171 0.20 19.01 -22.21
C PRO A 171 0.75 18.29 -20.97
N LEU A 172 0.65 18.94 -19.80
CA LEU A 172 0.95 18.32 -18.50
C LEU A 172 -0.08 17.23 -18.15
N ALA A 173 0.24 16.40 -17.16
CA ALA A 173 -0.67 15.37 -16.67
C ALA A 173 -1.98 15.98 -16.15
N ASN A 174 -3.08 15.27 -16.38
CA ASN A 174 -4.42 15.66 -15.92
C ASN A 174 -4.70 15.26 -14.46
N GLU A 175 -3.83 14.44 -13.87
CA GLU A 175 -3.98 13.93 -12.49
C GLU A 175 -2.61 13.82 -11.82
N TYR A 176 -2.56 14.14 -10.53
CA TYR A 176 -1.38 13.97 -9.67
C TYR A 176 -1.79 13.31 -8.37
N THR A 177 -0.90 12.51 -7.81
CA THR A 177 -1.12 11.84 -6.53
C THR A 177 -0.10 12.35 -5.51
N PHE A 178 -0.60 12.73 -4.34
CA PHE A 178 0.20 12.96 -3.13
C PHE A 178 -0.09 11.82 -2.15
N PHE A 179 0.92 11.10 -1.68
CA PHE A 179 0.72 10.13 -0.60
C PHE A 179 1.78 10.24 0.48
N VAL A 180 1.46 9.74 1.67
CA VAL A 180 2.38 9.60 2.79
C VAL A 180 2.40 8.15 3.26
N THR A 181 3.58 7.54 3.17
CA THR A 181 3.88 6.25 3.78
C THR A 181 4.89 6.41 4.91
N VAL A 182 4.98 5.43 5.80
CA VAL A 182 5.91 5.45 6.95
C VAL A 182 6.84 4.25 6.90
N LEU A 183 7.85 4.22 7.78
CA LEU A 183 8.74 3.09 7.94
C LEU A 183 9.47 3.14 9.30
N PRO A 184 9.35 2.15 10.20
CA PRO A 184 10.26 2.05 11.34
C PRO A 184 11.70 1.84 10.84
N ALA A 185 12.60 2.72 11.26
CA ALA A 185 14.00 2.69 10.82
C ALA A 185 14.96 3.14 11.94
N GLY A 186 16.08 2.42 12.08
CA GLY A 186 17.24 2.90 12.81
C GLY A 186 18.13 3.79 11.95
N GLY A 187 19.41 3.91 12.31
CA GLY A 187 20.38 4.74 11.60
C GLY A 187 20.57 4.34 10.13
N TYR A 188 20.49 5.31 9.21
CA TYR A 188 20.63 5.07 7.75
C TYR A 188 21.96 4.44 7.36
N PHE A 189 23.05 4.84 8.02
CA PHE A 189 24.39 4.27 7.83
C PHE A 189 24.70 3.17 8.87
N GLY A 190 23.67 2.56 9.49
CA GLY A 190 23.82 1.60 10.58
C GLY A 190 24.55 2.21 11.79
N LYS A 191 25.53 1.48 12.34
CA LYS A 191 26.47 1.99 13.37
C LYS A 191 27.39 3.12 12.87
N GLY A 192 27.30 3.49 11.58
CA GLY A 192 28.17 4.45 10.90
C GLY A 192 28.19 5.87 11.48
N SER A 193 27.23 6.22 12.33
CA SER A 193 27.24 7.52 13.00
C SER A 193 28.33 7.63 14.09
N GLU A 194 28.81 6.50 14.62
CA GLU A 194 29.94 6.42 15.56
C GLU A 194 31.23 5.97 14.87
N VAL A 195 31.13 5.05 13.90
CA VAL A 195 32.29 4.54 13.15
C VAL A 195 32.82 5.56 12.14
N GLY A 196 31.97 6.46 11.65
CA GLY A 196 32.25 7.43 10.60
C GLY A 196 32.32 6.81 9.21
N VAL A 197 32.38 7.65 8.18
CA VAL A 197 32.34 7.24 6.77
C VAL A 197 33.52 7.76 5.98
N LYS A 198 33.91 7.02 4.94
CA LYS A 198 34.90 7.43 3.94
C LYS A 198 34.18 7.92 2.68
N ALA A 199 34.51 9.11 2.21
CA ALA A 199 33.92 9.68 1.00
C ALA A 199 34.93 9.71 -0.15
N LEU A 200 34.43 9.57 -1.37
CA LEU A 200 35.19 9.75 -2.60
C LEU A 200 34.66 10.98 -3.34
N VAL A 201 35.52 11.90 -3.74
CA VAL A 201 35.11 13.00 -4.63
C VAL A 201 34.74 12.41 -5.98
N SER A 202 33.53 12.71 -6.46
CA SER A 202 33.06 12.28 -7.78
C SER A 202 33.75 13.11 -8.86
N SER A 203 34.64 12.49 -9.63
CA SER A 203 35.36 13.17 -10.73
C SER A 203 34.64 13.07 -12.08
N ASP A 204 33.89 12.00 -12.31
CA ASP A 204 33.30 11.69 -13.63
C ASP A 204 31.79 11.97 -13.69
N HIS A 205 31.17 12.35 -12.57
CA HIS A 205 29.74 12.62 -12.48
C HIS A 205 29.50 13.93 -11.75
N ASP A 206 28.63 14.75 -12.32
CA ASP A 206 28.10 15.95 -11.69
C ASP A 206 26.74 15.61 -11.07
N ARG A 207 26.47 16.11 -9.85
CA ARG A 207 25.21 15.79 -9.16
C ARG A 207 24.03 16.61 -9.66
N ALA A 208 24.25 17.89 -9.91
CA ALA A 208 23.25 18.80 -10.41
C ALA A 208 23.91 19.91 -11.23
N ALA A 209 23.32 20.24 -12.38
CA ALA A 209 23.73 21.41 -13.15
C ALA A 209 23.23 22.71 -12.48
N PRO A 210 23.90 23.87 -12.66
CA PRO A 210 23.55 25.15 -12.03
C PRO A 210 22.11 25.64 -12.28
N LYS A 211 21.50 25.23 -13.39
CA LYS A 211 20.12 25.58 -13.76
C LYS A 211 19.20 24.35 -13.80
N GLY A 212 19.63 23.26 -13.19
CA GLY A 212 18.88 22.02 -13.09
C GLY A 212 17.95 22.02 -11.88
N LEU A 213 17.57 20.81 -11.46
CA LEU A 213 16.63 20.59 -10.37
C LEU A 213 17.31 20.36 -9.00
N GLY A 214 18.62 20.58 -8.87
CA GLY A 214 19.39 20.17 -7.69
C GLY A 214 18.85 20.69 -6.35
N SER A 215 18.37 21.94 -6.33
CA SER A 215 17.80 22.58 -5.13
C SER A 215 16.42 22.08 -4.71
N VAL A 216 15.79 21.19 -5.51
CA VAL A 216 14.52 20.55 -5.16
C VAL A 216 14.69 19.05 -4.99
N LYS A 217 13.82 18.45 -4.17
CA LYS A 217 13.87 17.03 -3.84
C LYS A 217 13.19 16.15 -4.91
N ALA A 218 13.50 16.42 -6.18
CA ALA A 218 12.97 15.70 -7.34
C ALA A 218 13.57 14.28 -7.43
N ALA A 219 12.78 13.28 -7.85
CA ALA A 219 13.27 11.90 -7.90
C ALA A 219 14.42 11.70 -8.91
N GLY A 220 14.39 12.40 -10.05
CA GLY A 220 15.43 12.31 -11.09
C GLY A 220 16.84 12.65 -10.59
N ASN A 221 16.94 13.56 -9.61
CA ASN A 221 18.19 13.92 -8.96
C ASN A 221 18.87 12.73 -8.25
N TYR A 222 18.06 11.81 -7.71
CA TYR A 222 18.55 10.63 -7.00
C TYR A 222 18.83 9.47 -7.96
N ALA A 223 18.08 9.37 -9.06
CA ALA A 223 18.35 8.38 -10.10
C ALA A 223 19.73 8.60 -10.74
N ALA A 224 20.12 9.86 -10.97
CA ALA A 224 21.45 10.23 -11.46
C ALA A 224 22.60 9.84 -10.50
N ASP A 225 22.30 9.71 -9.21
CA ASP A 225 23.28 9.44 -8.15
C ASP A 225 23.57 7.93 -7.97
N LEU A 226 22.78 7.06 -8.60
CA LEU A 226 22.93 5.60 -8.44
C LEU A 226 24.30 5.11 -8.91
N SER A 227 24.71 5.42 -10.14
CA SER A 227 26.00 5.01 -10.70
C SER A 227 27.20 5.44 -9.83
N PRO A 228 27.38 6.75 -9.53
CA PRO A 228 28.53 7.21 -8.77
C PRO A 228 28.59 6.66 -7.33
N VAL A 229 27.46 6.56 -6.62
CA VAL A 229 27.44 5.99 -5.26
C VAL A 229 27.81 4.52 -5.26
N HIS A 230 27.26 3.71 -6.17
CA HIS A 230 27.61 2.29 -6.27
C HIS A 230 29.07 2.09 -6.71
N GLY A 231 29.58 2.95 -7.59
CA GLY A 231 30.99 2.96 -7.99
C GLY A 231 31.94 3.28 -6.83
N ALA A 232 31.57 4.23 -5.96
CA ALA A 232 32.31 4.54 -4.74
C ALA A 232 32.27 3.37 -3.74
N HIS A 233 31.11 2.72 -3.57
CA HIS A 233 30.95 1.53 -2.73
C HIS A 233 31.82 0.37 -3.19
N ALA A 234 31.88 0.11 -4.50
CA ALA A 234 32.74 -0.91 -5.07
C ALA A 234 34.24 -0.67 -4.80
N GLN A 235 34.64 0.58 -4.57
CA GLN A 235 36.00 0.99 -4.21
C GLN A 235 36.25 1.05 -2.69
N GLY A 236 35.26 0.69 -1.86
CA GLY A 236 35.38 0.69 -0.41
C GLY A 236 35.11 2.05 0.26
N TYR A 237 34.51 2.99 -0.45
CA TYR A 237 34.00 4.26 0.09
C TYR A 237 32.52 4.14 0.40
N ASN A 238 32.03 4.85 1.42
CA ASN A 238 30.64 4.78 1.86
C ASN A 238 29.71 5.75 1.12
N THR A 239 30.25 6.81 0.53
CA THR A 239 29.48 7.81 -0.20
C THR A 239 30.38 8.60 -1.17
N THR A 240 29.76 9.44 -1.99
CA THR A 240 30.41 10.42 -2.85
C THR A 240 30.30 11.83 -2.27
N LEU A 241 31.32 12.66 -2.50
CA LEU A 241 31.26 14.11 -2.36
C LEU A 241 31.24 14.74 -3.76
N TYR A 242 30.31 15.65 -4.00
CA TYR A 242 30.25 16.39 -5.25
C TYR A 242 30.85 17.79 -5.12
N LEU A 243 31.55 18.19 -6.17
CA LEU A 243 31.93 19.57 -6.42
C LEU A 243 30.97 20.18 -7.44
N ASP A 244 30.97 21.49 -7.53
CA ASP A 244 30.09 22.22 -8.45
C ASP A 244 30.32 21.81 -9.91
N ALA A 245 29.24 21.62 -10.66
CA ALA A 245 29.31 21.09 -12.02
C ALA A 245 30.00 22.02 -13.03
N LYS A 246 30.14 23.31 -12.72
CA LYS A 246 30.63 24.32 -13.66
C LYS A 246 32.14 24.48 -13.60
N GLU A 247 32.67 24.63 -12.39
CA GLU A 247 34.08 24.92 -12.11
C GLU A 247 34.79 23.72 -11.49
N ARG A 248 34.05 22.72 -10.98
CA ARG A 248 34.55 21.51 -10.31
C ARG A 248 35.53 21.85 -9.19
N LYS A 249 35.19 22.91 -8.46
CA LYS A 249 36.08 23.57 -7.52
C LYS A 249 35.42 23.72 -6.15
N TYR A 250 34.15 24.09 -6.12
CA TYR A 250 33.43 24.39 -4.90
C TYR A 250 32.71 23.16 -4.36
N VAL A 251 32.80 22.91 -3.05
CA VAL A 251 32.08 21.83 -2.38
C VAL A 251 30.56 22.05 -2.51
N GLU A 252 29.82 21.02 -2.89
CA GLU A 252 28.35 21.04 -2.88
C GLU A 252 27.76 20.14 -1.80
N GLU A 253 27.53 18.86 -2.10
CA GLU A 253 26.83 17.94 -1.22
C GLU A 253 27.39 16.51 -1.29
N PHE A 254 27.19 15.75 -0.21
CA PHE A 254 27.50 14.34 -0.15
C PHE A 254 26.29 13.54 -0.63
N SER A 255 26.22 13.07 -1.88
CA SER A 255 25.09 12.23 -2.35
C SER A 255 23.72 12.72 -1.84
N VAL A 256 23.14 12.03 -0.86
CA VAL A 256 21.83 12.34 -0.26
C VAL A 256 21.86 13.21 1.02
N CYS A 257 23.00 13.83 1.35
CA CYS A 257 23.25 14.61 2.57
C CYS A 257 24.00 15.93 2.26
N ASN A 258 23.72 16.99 3.01
CA ASN A 258 24.50 18.23 2.92
C ASN A 258 25.88 18.06 3.57
N PHE A 259 26.87 18.81 3.08
CA PHE A 259 28.15 19.00 3.76
C PHE A 259 27.98 19.98 4.92
N VAL A 260 28.61 19.67 6.05
CA VAL A 260 28.71 20.58 7.21
C VAL A 260 30.10 20.42 7.85
N GLY A 261 30.75 21.53 8.20
CA GLY A 261 32.13 21.48 8.72
C GLY A 261 32.37 22.46 9.86
N ILE A 262 33.31 22.10 10.75
CA ILE A 262 33.84 22.97 11.79
C ILE A 262 35.28 23.31 11.44
N THR A 263 35.58 24.60 11.29
CA THR A 263 36.95 25.06 11.01
C THR A 263 37.84 24.93 12.24
N LYS A 264 39.16 24.98 12.04
CA LYS A 264 40.14 24.95 13.16
C LYS A 264 39.98 26.10 14.16
N ASP A 265 39.42 27.24 13.74
CA ASP A 265 39.07 28.37 14.60
C ASP A 265 37.64 28.31 15.18
N GLY A 266 36.92 27.20 14.98
CA GLY A 266 35.66 26.90 15.66
C GLY A 266 34.40 27.46 14.99
N ARG A 267 34.45 27.82 13.71
CA ARG A 267 33.26 28.27 12.95
C ARG A 267 32.51 27.11 12.34
N TYR A 268 31.19 27.20 12.31
CA TYR A 268 30.34 26.28 11.55
C TYR A 268 30.23 26.80 10.12
N VAL A 269 30.65 26.00 9.13
CA VAL A 269 30.61 26.38 7.72
C VAL A 269 29.82 25.33 6.93
N THR A 270 28.93 25.80 6.06
CA THR A 270 28.19 24.97 5.11
C THR A 270 28.23 25.64 3.72
N PRO A 271 28.27 24.86 2.63
CA PRO A 271 28.28 25.42 1.29
C PRO A 271 27.04 26.23 0.97
N LYS A 272 27.21 27.29 0.18
CA LYS A 272 26.13 28.08 -0.43
C LYS A 272 26.13 27.88 -1.94
N SER A 273 25.09 27.24 -2.47
CA SER A 273 24.88 27.08 -3.90
C SER A 273 23.38 26.91 -4.22
N ASP A 274 22.98 27.37 -5.41
CA ASP A 274 21.61 27.24 -5.93
C ASP A 274 21.28 25.80 -6.41
N THR A 275 22.28 24.93 -6.45
CA THR A 275 22.18 23.50 -6.81
C THR A 275 21.98 22.60 -5.61
N ILE A 276 22.19 23.09 -4.38
CA ILE A 276 22.14 22.29 -3.16
C ILE A 276 20.71 22.22 -2.63
N LEU A 277 20.28 21.03 -2.26
CA LEU A 277 19.01 20.86 -1.58
C LEU A 277 19.10 21.43 -0.15
N GLN A 278 18.23 22.39 0.16
CA GLN A 278 18.17 23.00 1.49
C GLN A 278 17.72 21.98 2.55
N SER A 279 18.65 21.43 3.32
CA SER A 279 18.37 20.45 4.39
C SER A 279 17.73 21.12 5.60
N THR A 280 16.55 20.63 5.99
CA THR A 280 15.90 21.02 7.26
C THR A 280 16.81 20.72 8.46
N THR A 281 17.55 19.61 8.43
CA THR A 281 18.53 19.27 9.47
C THR A 281 19.66 20.30 9.56
N ASN A 282 20.23 20.72 8.42
CA ASN A 282 21.29 21.72 8.41
C ASN A 282 20.80 23.08 8.94
N ILE A 283 19.58 23.49 8.58
CA ILE A 283 18.95 24.72 9.10
C ILE A 283 18.88 24.68 10.64
N MET A 284 18.44 23.55 11.21
CA MET A 284 18.36 23.38 12.68
C MET A 284 19.75 23.36 13.33
N LEU A 285 20.73 22.67 12.74
CA LEU A 285 22.10 22.64 13.27
C LEU A 285 22.77 24.01 13.26
N GLN A 286 22.58 24.79 12.19
CA GLN A 286 23.02 26.17 12.13
C GLN A 286 22.38 27.01 13.24
N GLN A 287 21.08 26.83 13.50
CA GLN A 287 20.42 27.53 14.59
C GLN A 287 21.02 27.16 15.96
N LEU A 288 21.21 25.87 16.23
CA LEU A 288 21.83 25.40 17.48
C LEU A 288 23.27 25.90 17.64
N ALA A 289 24.03 26.00 16.55
CA ALA A 289 25.37 26.58 16.57
C ALA A 289 25.34 28.07 16.94
N ARG A 290 24.39 28.85 16.38
CA ARG A 290 24.18 30.26 16.74
C ARG A 290 23.78 30.42 18.21
N ASP A 291 22.90 29.57 18.71
CA ASP A 291 22.46 29.60 20.11
C ASP A 291 23.63 29.36 21.10
N ARG A 292 24.67 28.64 20.66
CA ARG A 292 25.92 28.42 21.40
C ARG A 292 26.96 29.54 21.21
N GLY A 293 26.64 30.59 20.47
CA GLY A 293 27.54 31.70 20.18
C GLY A 293 28.59 31.40 19.10
N MET A 294 28.43 30.32 18.33
CA MET A 294 29.33 30.02 17.21
C MET A 294 29.05 30.96 16.03
N ILE A 295 30.10 31.30 15.28
CA ILE A 295 29.95 31.95 13.98
C ILE A 295 29.50 30.91 12.96
N VAL A 296 28.41 31.19 12.26
CA VAL A 296 27.86 30.33 11.20
C VAL A 296 28.02 31.02 9.85
N GLU A 297 28.71 30.35 8.92
CA GLU A 297 28.98 30.83 7.57
C GLU A 297 28.32 29.91 6.54
N GLU A 298 27.43 30.49 5.72
CA GLU A 298 26.87 29.85 4.52
C GLU A 298 27.51 30.51 3.30
N ARG A 299 28.53 29.87 2.72
CA ARG A 299 29.36 30.43 1.64
C ARG A 299 29.93 29.37 0.72
N PRO A 300 30.39 29.71 -0.50
CA PRO A 300 31.20 28.79 -1.30
C PRO A 300 32.44 28.33 -0.50
N ILE A 301 32.80 27.06 -0.65
CA ILE A 301 33.98 26.44 -0.03
C ILE A 301 34.86 25.93 -1.16
N ASP A 302 36.03 26.52 -1.35
CA ASP A 302 37.01 26.04 -2.32
C ASP A 302 37.61 24.72 -1.80
N PHE A 303 37.32 23.60 -2.47
CA PHE A 303 37.79 22.30 -2.01
C PHE A 303 39.31 22.23 -1.94
N HIS A 304 40.01 22.81 -2.91
CA HIS A 304 41.47 22.69 -3.00
C HIS A 304 42.19 23.56 -1.98
N GLU A 305 41.63 24.73 -1.65
CA GLU A 305 42.25 25.69 -0.73
C GLU A 305 41.82 25.47 0.73
N GLU A 306 40.61 24.99 0.96
CA GLU A 306 39.98 25.06 2.30
C GLU A 306 39.73 23.71 2.96
N ILE A 307 39.71 22.58 2.23
CA ILE A 307 39.29 21.30 2.82
C ILE A 307 40.17 20.88 4.02
N SER A 308 41.47 21.20 3.98
CA SER A 308 42.43 20.96 5.06
C SER A 308 42.31 21.91 6.25
N ASN A 309 41.52 22.99 6.14
CA ASN A 309 41.27 23.96 7.22
C ASN A 309 40.13 23.54 8.15
N PHE A 310 39.37 22.52 7.76
CA PHE A 310 38.36 21.91 8.61
C PHE A 310 39.02 21.01 9.68
N LYS A 311 38.57 21.18 10.92
CA LYS A 311 38.88 20.31 12.05
C LYS A 311 37.94 19.10 12.05
N GLU A 312 36.65 19.35 11.83
CA GLU A 312 35.61 18.32 11.77
C GLU A 312 34.83 18.47 10.46
N ILE A 313 34.54 17.36 9.79
CA ILE A 313 33.58 17.33 8.68
C ILE A 313 32.52 16.29 8.99
N GLY A 314 31.27 16.68 8.76
CA GLY A 314 30.12 15.80 8.81
C GLY A 314 29.27 15.90 7.56
N MET A 315 28.40 14.92 7.41
CA MET A 315 27.27 15.00 6.48
C MET A 315 25.97 14.98 7.27
N CYS A 316 24.99 15.78 6.85
CA CYS A 316 23.73 15.91 7.59
C CYS A 316 22.49 15.78 6.69
N GLY A 317 21.42 15.27 7.29
CA GLY A 317 20.13 15.05 6.65
C GLY A 317 19.21 14.23 7.55
N THR A 318 17.89 14.24 7.29
CA THR A 318 16.88 13.64 8.18
C THR A 318 17.22 12.22 8.64
N ALA A 319 17.65 11.36 7.70
CA ALA A 319 17.89 9.95 7.98
C ALA A 319 19.14 9.74 8.86
N ALA A 320 20.16 10.57 8.66
CA ALA A 320 21.48 10.46 9.27
C ALA A 320 21.68 11.36 10.52
N VAL A 321 20.83 12.39 10.67
CA VAL A 321 21.02 13.54 11.56
C VAL A 321 22.35 14.23 11.25
N VAL A 322 23.46 13.74 11.83
CA VAL A 322 24.83 14.09 11.46
C VAL A 322 25.68 12.83 11.53
N VAL A 323 26.48 12.58 10.50
CA VAL A 323 27.42 11.46 10.43
C VAL A 323 28.84 11.99 10.22
N LYS A 324 29.78 11.44 10.99
CA LYS A 324 31.19 11.77 10.91
C LYS A 324 31.78 11.37 9.57
N VAL A 325 32.49 12.28 8.91
CA VAL A 325 33.33 11.95 7.75
C VAL A 325 34.75 11.74 8.25
N ASN A 326 35.25 10.50 8.16
CA ASN A 326 36.61 10.16 8.60
C ASN A 326 37.65 10.59 7.57
N SER A 327 37.33 10.46 6.29
CA SER A 327 38.24 10.85 5.21
C SER A 327 37.50 11.19 3.93
N ILE A 328 38.11 12.05 3.12
CA ILE A 328 37.70 12.36 1.77
C ILE A 328 38.88 12.09 0.84
N ARG A 329 38.68 11.25 -0.19
CA ARG A 329 39.69 11.03 -1.23
C ARG A 329 39.37 11.86 -2.48
N HIS A 330 40.39 12.50 -3.05
CA HIS A 330 40.34 13.11 -4.37
C HIS A 330 41.61 12.76 -5.16
N GLY A 331 41.46 12.03 -6.27
CA GLY A 331 42.59 11.47 -7.00
C GLY A 331 43.44 10.56 -6.11
N ASP A 332 44.72 10.85 -5.98
CA ASP A 332 45.66 10.11 -5.12
C ASP A 332 45.77 10.67 -3.70
N THR A 333 45.12 11.81 -3.42
CA THR A 333 45.20 12.48 -2.14
C THR A 333 44.05 12.05 -1.23
N VAL A 334 44.36 11.77 0.03
CA VAL A 334 43.38 11.49 1.09
C VAL A 334 43.50 12.58 2.16
N TYR A 335 42.36 13.15 2.54
CA TYR A 335 42.23 14.12 3.62
C TYR A 335 41.54 13.43 4.80
N ASP A 336 42.21 13.37 5.96
CA ASP A 336 41.69 12.70 7.16
C ASP A 336 41.16 13.69 8.20
N PHE A 337 40.06 13.32 8.86
CA PHE A 337 39.39 14.11 9.89
C PHE A 337 39.15 13.23 11.12
N ASN A 338 39.96 13.45 12.16
CA ASN A 338 39.93 12.60 13.36
C ASN A 338 38.96 13.11 14.42
N ASP A 339 38.72 14.42 14.47
CA ASP A 339 37.87 15.06 15.48
C ASP A 339 36.39 15.07 15.05
N PHE A 340 35.49 15.01 16.04
CA PHE A 340 34.04 15.11 15.81
C PHE A 340 33.25 15.62 17.02
N ASP A 341 33.91 16.20 18.03
CA ASP A 341 33.29 16.51 19.32
C ASP A 341 32.21 17.60 19.22
N THR A 342 32.49 18.64 18.44
CA THR A 342 31.57 19.78 18.28
C THR A 342 30.32 19.34 17.54
N MET A 343 30.50 18.59 16.44
CA MET A 343 29.41 18.05 15.64
C MET A 343 28.61 16.99 16.38
N ALA A 344 29.28 16.09 17.11
CA ALA A 344 28.62 15.11 17.97
C ALA A 344 27.78 15.81 19.05
N SER A 345 28.30 16.88 19.64
CA SER A 345 27.57 17.67 20.65
C SER A 345 26.35 18.39 20.07
N LEU A 346 26.46 18.97 18.86
CA LEU A 346 25.30 19.57 18.16
C LEU A 346 24.25 18.50 17.81
N ARG A 347 24.70 17.34 17.32
CA ARG A 347 23.84 16.19 17.04
C ARG A 347 23.11 15.74 18.30
N SER A 348 23.82 15.55 19.41
CA SER A 348 23.25 15.14 20.69
C SER A 348 22.17 16.11 21.17
N GLN A 349 22.42 17.42 21.05
CA GLN A 349 21.42 18.42 21.40
C GLN A 349 20.17 18.31 20.53
N LEU A 350 20.32 18.17 19.21
CA LEU A 350 19.19 18.02 18.29
C LEU A 350 18.40 16.74 18.57
N THR A 351 19.07 15.61 18.82
CA THR A 351 18.40 14.34 19.14
C THR A 351 17.68 14.39 20.48
N SER A 352 18.26 15.05 21.49
CA SER A 352 17.58 15.23 22.78
C SER A 352 16.33 16.13 22.67
N ILE A 353 16.31 17.11 21.76
CA ILE A 353 15.09 17.87 21.43
C ILE A 353 14.07 16.94 20.74
N GLN A 354 14.50 16.12 19.77
CA GLN A 354 13.63 15.18 19.04
C GLN A 354 12.94 14.17 19.98
N CYS A 355 13.64 13.71 21.01
CA CYS A 355 13.12 12.77 22.00
C CYS A 355 12.41 13.44 23.19
N GLY A 356 12.28 14.77 23.21
CA GLY A 356 11.65 15.51 24.31
C GLY A 356 12.43 15.47 25.63
N GLU A 357 13.75 15.26 25.58
CA GLU A 357 14.65 15.30 26.74
C GLU A 357 15.12 16.74 27.04
N LEU A 358 15.26 17.55 26.00
CA LEU A 358 15.54 18.98 26.08
C LEU A 358 14.33 19.78 25.58
N GLU A 359 14.18 20.98 26.13
CA GLU A 359 13.18 21.94 25.69
C GLU A 359 13.37 22.33 24.22
N ASP A 360 12.29 22.27 23.45
CA ASP A 360 12.23 22.78 22.09
C ASP A 360 11.95 24.29 22.08
N LYS A 361 13.01 25.09 22.19
CA LYS A 361 12.93 26.55 22.23
C LYS A 361 12.48 27.20 20.92
N HIS A 362 12.49 26.44 19.83
CA HIS A 362 12.24 26.96 18.48
C HIS A 362 10.92 26.46 17.87
N GLY A 363 10.16 25.65 18.61
CA GLY A 363 8.88 25.10 18.15
C GLY A 363 9.01 24.19 16.93
N TRP A 364 10.09 23.41 16.85
CA TRP A 364 10.31 22.43 15.79
C TRP A 364 9.48 21.15 15.96
N MET A 365 9.10 20.79 17.18
CA MET A 365 8.44 19.53 17.48
C MET A 365 6.93 19.70 17.47
N LYS A 366 6.25 18.96 16.60
CA LYS A 366 4.79 18.98 16.49
C LYS A 366 4.20 17.67 16.98
N GLU A 367 3.32 17.76 17.97
CA GLU A 367 2.64 16.59 18.54
C GLU A 367 1.68 15.95 17.54
N VAL A 368 1.71 14.62 17.47
CA VAL A 368 0.70 13.82 16.75
C VAL A 368 -0.46 13.62 17.71
N CYS A 369 -1.56 14.32 17.48
CA CYS A 369 -2.75 14.22 18.33
C CYS A 369 -3.56 12.96 17.97
N ASP A 370 -4.15 12.31 18.98
CA ASP A 370 -5.04 11.15 18.77
C ASP A 370 -6.32 11.50 17.99
N SER A 371 -6.68 12.79 17.96
CA SER A 371 -7.83 13.32 17.24
C SER A 371 -7.46 13.84 15.85
N VAL A 372 -7.01 12.96 14.97
CA VAL A 372 -7.28 13.20 13.54
C VAL A 372 -8.70 12.70 13.37
N GLY A 373 -9.68 13.62 13.35
CA GLY A 373 -11.09 13.26 13.34
C GLY A 373 -11.42 12.30 12.19
N ASP A 374 -12.53 11.56 12.31
CA ASP A 374 -13.12 10.63 11.33
C ASP A 374 -13.43 11.31 9.97
N THR A 375 -12.43 11.89 9.33
CA THR A 375 -12.53 12.80 8.18
C THR A 375 -12.02 12.15 6.90
N TYR A 376 -11.40 10.97 7.01
CA TYR A 376 -10.95 10.17 5.89
C TYR A 376 -11.94 9.01 5.69
N SER A 377 -12.57 8.95 4.52
CA SER A 377 -13.29 7.75 4.10
C SER A 377 -12.28 6.61 3.91
N GLU A 378 -12.61 5.39 4.32
CA GLU A 378 -11.80 4.19 4.02
C GLU A 378 -12.15 3.70 2.61
N GLU A 379 -11.93 4.55 1.60
CA GLU A 379 -12.33 4.31 0.21
C GLU A 379 -11.13 4.05 -0.72
N PHE A 380 -11.15 2.95 -1.46
CA PHE A 380 -10.46 2.96 -2.75
C PHE A 380 -11.11 4.02 -3.65
N PRO A 381 -10.35 4.78 -4.47
CA PRO A 381 -10.96 5.78 -5.31
C PRO A 381 -11.91 5.07 -6.28
N PRO A 382 -13.11 5.60 -6.54
CA PRO A 382 -13.95 5.07 -7.59
C PRO A 382 -13.19 5.17 -8.92
N LEU A 383 -13.21 4.10 -9.70
CA LEU A 383 -12.80 4.14 -11.10
C LEU A 383 -13.68 5.19 -11.81
N VAL A 384 -13.15 6.40 -11.99
CA VAL A 384 -13.67 7.52 -12.82
C VAL A 384 -15.18 7.75 -12.70
N ALA A 385 -15.58 8.72 -11.87
CA ALA A 385 -16.87 9.38 -12.01
C ALA A 385 -16.74 10.55 -13.00
N SER A 386 -17.01 10.29 -14.29
CA SER A 386 -17.43 11.36 -15.22
C SER A 386 -18.90 11.14 -15.60
N LEU A 387 -19.79 11.84 -14.88
CA LEU A 387 -21.13 12.33 -15.24
C LEU A 387 -22.11 11.41 -16.02
N ALA A 388 -23.14 10.90 -15.33
CA ALA A 388 -24.57 11.19 -15.58
C ALA A 388 -25.48 10.46 -14.56
N PRO A 389 -26.64 11.05 -14.14
CA PRO A 389 -27.60 10.36 -13.28
C PRO A 389 -28.38 9.32 -14.10
N GLY A 390 -28.04 8.04 -13.95
CA GLY A 390 -28.72 6.92 -14.58
C GLY A 390 -27.90 5.63 -14.46
N MET A 391 -28.57 4.49 -14.27
CA MET A 391 -27.93 3.17 -14.16
C MET A 391 -27.08 2.87 -15.40
N VAL A 392 -25.85 2.45 -15.17
CA VAL A 392 -24.91 2.04 -16.22
C VAL A 392 -24.63 0.53 -16.04
N THR A 393 -25.17 -0.31 -16.93
CA THR A 393 -24.93 -1.77 -16.97
C THR A 393 -23.51 -2.09 -17.44
N ALA A 394 -23.09 -3.35 -17.30
CA ALA A 394 -21.78 -3.86 -17.75
C ALA A 394 -21.46 -3.58 -19.24
N GLU A 395 -22.46 -3.25 -20.06
CA GLU A 395 -22.27 -2.80 -21.44
C GLU A 395 -21.55 -1.45 -21.54
N ALA A 396 -21.66 -0.57 -20.54
CA ALA A 396 -21.15 0.80 -20.65
C ALA A 396 -19.76 1.04 -20.00
N LYS A 397 -19.11 -0.03 -19.49
CA LYS A 397 -17.65 -0.05 -19.21
C LYS A 397 -16.80 -0.52 -20.40
N GLY A 398 -17.41 -0.85 -21.54
CA GLY A 398 -16.67 -1.29 -22.74
C GLY A 398 -16.05 -2.70 -22.64
N SER A 399 -16.44 -3.51 -21.66
CA SER A 399 -15.95 -4.88 -21.46
C SER A 399 -16.76 -5.97 -22.19
N VAL A 400 -17.48 -5.61 -23.26
CA VAL A 400 -17.95 -6.60 -24.24
C VAL A 400 -16.95 -6.62 -25.40
N GLN A 401 -15.89 -7.43 -25.27
CA GLN A 401 -15.22 -7.89 -26.47
C GLN A 401 -16.21 -8.74 -27.26
N LYS A 402 -16.36 -8.46 -28.56
CA LYS A 402 -16.88 -9.47 -29.49
C LYS A 402 -15.98 -10.70 -29.33
N LEU A 403 -16.57 -11.79 -28.87
CA LEU A 403 -15.91 -13.07 -28.64
C LEU A 403 -15.13 -13.50 -29.90
N GLY A 404 -13.82 -13.27 -29.87
CA GLY A 404 -12.87 -13.96 -30.73
C GLY A 404 -12.73 -15.40 -30.22
N SER A 405 -12.93 -16.35 -31.12
CA SER A 405 -12.72 -17.77 -30.86
C SER A 405 -11.29 -18.02 -30.39
N GLU A 406 -11.16 -18.97 -29.45
CA GLU A 406 -9.92 -19.65 -29.04
C GLU A 406 -9.19 -19.10 -27.79
N ALA A 407 -9.70 -19.45 -26.60
CA ALA A 407 -8.97 -20.23 -25.58
C ALA A 407 -9.83 -20.42 -24.30
N MET A 408 -10.22 -21.68 -24.03
CA MET A 408 -10.84 -22.26 -22.81
C MET A 408 -12.15 -21.65 -22.24
N HIS A 409 -13.06 -22.53 -21.77
CA HIS A 409 -14.48 -22.33 -21.34
C HIS A 409 -15.55 -22.32 -22.44
N GLY A 410 -15.91 -23.53 -22.93
CA GLY A 410 -17.02 -23.75 -23.85
C GLY A 410 -18.32 -24.28 -23.21
N LEU A 411 -18.24 -24.91 -22.03
CA LEU A 411 -19.39 -25.57 -21.40
C LEU A 411 -20.32 -24.56 -20.71
N GLU A 412 -19.75 -23.58 -20.01
CA GLU A 412 -20.47 -22.52 -19.30
C GLU A 412 -21.15 -21.55 -20.27
N ARG A 413 -20.52 -21.28 -21.42
CA ARG A 413 -21.16 -20.53 -22.51
C ARG A 413 -22.31 -21.32 -23.13
N SER A 414 -22.13 -22.63 -23.32
CA SER A 414 -23.19 -23.52 -23.82
C SER A 414 -24.37 -23.59 -22.85
N LEU A 415 -24.12 -23.49 -21.54
CA LEU A 415 -25.19 -23.37 -20.53
C LEU A 415 -25.98 -22.09 -20.72
N LEU A 416 -25.32 -20.92 -20.82
CA LEU A 416 -26.00 -19.65 -21.03
C LEU A 416 -26.86 -19.68 -22.31
N GLU A 417 -26.31 -20.17 -23.41
CA GLU A 417 -27.03 -20.34 -24.67
C GLU A 417 -28.23 -21.29 -24.53
N HIS A 418 -28.06 -22.40 -23.80
CA HIS A 418 -29.14 -23.34 -23.51
C HIS A 418 -30.26 -22.67 -22.72
N VAL A 419 -29.93 -21.98 -21.63
CA VAL A 419 -30.89 -21.26 -20.77
C VAL A 419 -31.68 -20.25 -21.59
N VAL A 420 -31.02 -19.38 -22.35
CA VAL A 420 -31.70 -18.36 -23.18
C VAL A 420 -32.62 -19.00 -24.22
N LYS A 421 -32.26 -20.17 -24.75
CA LYS A 421 -33.03 -20.87 -25.77
C LYS A 421 -34.24 -21.63 -25.22
N THR A 422 -34.15 -22.19 -24.01
CA THR A 422 -35.14 -23.14 -23.49
C THR A 422 -35.94 -22.64 -22.30
N ALA A 423 -35.50 -21.59 -21.60
CA ALA A 423 -36.20 -21.01 -20.47
C ALA A 423 -37.03 -19.78 -20.84
N GLN A 424 -38.02 -19.47 -20.01
CA GLN A 424 -38.84 -18.27 -20.12
C GLN A 424 -38.15 -17.07 -19.42
N PRO A 425 -37.96 -15.93 -20.10
CA PRO A 425 -37.45 -14.71 -19.48
C PRO A 425 -38.33 -14.24 -18.32
N GLY A 426 -37.72 -13.78 -17.22
CA GLY A 426 -38.40 -13.33 -16.00
C GLY A 426 -39.03 -14.44 -15.17
N ASN A 427 -38.75 -15.72 -15.48
CA ASN A 427 -39.26 -16.86 -14.74
C ASN A 427 -38.10 -17.69 -14.14
N PRO A 428 -37.75 -17.50 -12.85
CA PRO A 428 -36.63 -18.19 -12.24
C PRO A 428 -36.83 -19.72 -12.16
N GLU A 429 -38.06 -20.22 -12.06
CA GLU A 429 -38.33 -21.67 -12.07
C GLU A 429 -38.02 -22.29 -13.43
N SER A 430 -38.42 -21.60 -14.51
CA SER A 430 -38.13 -22.04 -15.88
C SER A 430 -36.62 -22.03 -16.16
N VAL A 431 -35.91 -21.02 -15.66
CA VAL A 431 -34.45 -20.93 -15.78
C VAL A 431 -33.75 -22.05 -15.01
N ILE A 432 -34.12 -22.30 -13.76
CA ILE A 432 -33.56 -23.40 -12.96
C ILE A 432 -33.84 -24.76 -13.62
N ALA A 433 -35.03 -24.98 -14.17
CA ALA A 433 -35.36 -26.22 -14.88
C ALA A 433 -34.48 -26.43 -16.14
N ALA A 434 -34.17 -25.35 -16.87
CA ALA A 434 -33.24 -25.42 -18.00
C ALA A 434 -31.80 -25.73 -17.55
N MET A 435 -31.34 -25.11 -16.45
CA MET A 435 -30.03 -25.43 -15.87
C MET A 435 -29.97 -26.88 -15.37
N ASP A 436 -31.03 -27.37 -14.72
CA ASP A 436 -31.16 -28.77 -14.28
C ASP A 436 -31.09 -29.73 -15.47
N ALA A 437 -31.80 -29.45 -16.56
CA ALA A 437 -31.75 -30.28 -17.77
C ALA A 437 -30.34 -30.32 -18.39
N PHE A 438 -29.67 -29.17 -18.46
CA PHE A 438 -28.31 -29.06 -18.98
C PHE A 438 -27.31 -29.84 -18.12
N TRP A 439 -27.33 -29.62 -16.81
CA TRP A 439 -26.39 -30.23 -15.89
C TRP A 439 -26.66 -31.71 -15.66
N ASN A 440 -27.92 -32.16 -15.60
CA ASN A 440 -28.22 -33.59 -15.55
C ASN A 440 -27.67 -34.31 -16.78
N LYS A 441 -27.85 -33.76 -17.98
CA LYS A 441 -27.25 -34.35 -19.20
C LYS A 441 -25.72 -34.41 -19.12
N THR A 442 -25.10 -33.37 -18.59
CA THR A 442 -23.64 -33.25 -18.50
C THR A 442 -23.03 -34.17 -17.45
N PHE A 443 -23.62 -34.25 -16.25
CA PHE A 443 -23.10 -35.01 -15.12
C PHE A 443 -23.60 -36.46 -15.05
N GLN A 444 -24.75 -36.80 -15.63
CA GLN A 444 -25.12 -38.22 -15.84
C GLN A 444 -24.12 -38.92 -16.77
N ALA A 445 -23.60 -38.21 -17.77
CA ALA A 445 -22.51 -38.71 -18.61
C ALA A 445 -21.19 -38.92 -17.83
N GLN A 446 -21.09 -38.38 -16.61
CA GLN A 446 -19.94 -38.48 -15.70
C GLN A 446 -20.22 -39.38 -14.49
N GLY A 447 -21.38 -40.05 -14.42
CA GLY A 447 -21.71 -41.03 -13.38
C GLY A 447 -22.43 -40.50 -12.14
N ALA A 448 -22.85 -39.24 -12.10
CA ALA A 448 -23.62 -38.68 -10.98
C ALA A 448 -25.11 -39.05 -11.07
N GLU A 449 -25.73 -39.51 -9.97
CA GLU A 449 -27.11 -40.00 -9.99
C GLU A 449 -28.14 -38.89 -10.23
N LYS A 450 -28.03 -37.71 -9.58
CA LYS A 450 -28.94 -36.54 -9.77
C LYS A 450 -28.31 -35.20 -9.34
N TRP A 451 -28.17 -34.25 -10.27
CA TRP A 451 -27.61 -32.91 -10.01
C TRP A 451 -28.52 -32.02 -9.15
N ASN A 452 -29.83 -32.11 -9.34
CA ASN A 452 -30.81 -31.20 -8.72
C ASN A 452 -30.98 -31.38 -7.20
N VAL A 453 -30.53 -32.51 -6.64
CA VAL A 453 -30.61 -32.81 -5.19
C VAL A 453 -29.83 -31.77 -4.37
N ARG A 454 -28.65 -31.36 -4.85
CA ARG A 454 -27.82 -30.33 -4.21
C ARG A 454 -28.59 -29.01 -4.06
N GLY A 455 -29.23 -28.61 -5.15
CA GLY A 455 -30.06 -27.41 -5.18
C GLY A 455 -31.22 -27.45 -4.19
N GLN A 456 -31.91 -28.59 -4.08
CA GLN A 456 -33.05 -28.76 -3.16
C GLN A 456 -32.63 -28.60 -1.69
N LYS A 457 -31.46 -29.13 -1.29
CA LYS A 457 -30.95 -28.98 0.08
C LYS A 457 -30.62 -27.54 0.45
N ILE A 458 -30.05 -26.77 -0.49
CA ILE A 458 -29.80 -25.34 -0.29
C ILE A 458 -31.12 -24.61 -0.02
N GLU A 459 -32.16 -24.91 -0.80
CA GLU A 459 -33.47 -24.28 -0.66
C GLU A 459 -34.16 -24.60 0.66
N GLU A 460 -34.14 -25.88 1.08
CA GLU A 460 -34.68 -26.30 2.38
C GLU A 460 -34.09 -25.47 3.54
N LYS A 461 -32.78 -25.19 3.47
CA LYS A 461 -32.06 -24.45 4.51
C LYS A 461 -32.27 -22.96 4.47
N VAL A 462 -32.37 -22.36 3.28
CA VAL A 462 -32.81 -20.97 3.16
C VAL A 462 -34.24 -20.83 3.67
N GLN A 463 -35.16 -21.74 3.34
CA GLN A 463 -36.55 -21.70 3.80
C GLN A 463 -36.67 -21.88 5.33
N GLU A 464 -35.90 -22.79 5.92
CA GLU A 464 -35.82 -22.95 7.38
C GLU A 464 -35.39 -21.64 8.04
N LYS A 465 -34.34 -21.00 7.50
CA LYS A 465 -33.84 -19.74 8.04
C LYS A 465 -34.82 -18.58 7.88
N VAL A 466 -35.45 -18.47 6.72
CA VAL A 466 -36.49 -17.45 6.44
C VAL A 466 -37.67 -17.62 7.40
N LYS A 467 -38.11 -18.86 7.68
CA LYS A 467 -39.18 -19.13 8.67
C LYS A 467 -38.80 -18.67 10.08
N LEU A 468 -37.56 -18.91 10.50
CA LEU A 468 -37.06 -18.47 11.82
C LEU A 468 -36.98 -16.93 11.93
N LYS A 469 -36.87 -16.22 10.81
CA LYS A 469 -36.79 -14.76 10.72
C LYS A 469 -38.11 -14.10 10.31
N ALA A 470 -39.21 -14.84 10.20
CA ALA A 470 -40.49 -14.32 9.68
C ALA A 470 -41.04 -13.10 10.43
N ASP A 471 -40.79 -13.02 11.75
CA ASP A 471 -41.21 -11.89 12.61
C ASP A 471 -40.10 -10.85 12.83
N SER A 472 -38.97 -10.98 12.13
CA SER A 472 -37.83 -10.06 12.27
C SER A 472 -38.11 -8.73 11.57
N PRO A 473 -37.81 -7.58 12.19
CA PRO A 473 -37.94 -6.27 11.54
C PRO A 473 -36.83 -5.99 10.52
N HIS A 474 -35.94 -6.95 10.23
CA HIS A 474 -34.78 -6.78 9.35
C HIS A 474 -34.87 -7.75 8.17
N PRO A 475 -34.58 -7.28 6.93
CA PRO A 475 -34.59 -8.15 5.75
C PRO A 475 -33.60 -9.32 5.90
N VAL A 476 -33.97 -10.46 5.33
CA VAL A 476 -33.07 -11.63 5.28
C VAL A 476 -31.89 -11.34 4.36
N ARG A 477 -30.66 -11.43 4.88
CA ARG A 477 -29.43 -11.19 4.13
C ARG A 477 -28.64 -12.48 3.98
N CYS A 478 -28.28 -12.80 2.74
CA CYS A 478 -27.50 -13.98 2.41
C CYS A 478 -26.18 -13.60 1.73
N LEU A 479 -25.16 -14.42 1.98
CA LEU A 479 -23.87 -14.34 1.31
C LEU A 479 -23.58 -15.67 0.59
N GLU A 480 -23.08 -15.61 -0.63
CA GLU A 480 -22.56 -16.77 -1.36
C GLU A 480 -21.10 -16.51 -1.75
N MET A 481 -20.27 -17.52 -1.55
CA MET A 481 -18.84 -17.51 -1.85
C MET A 481 -18.56 -18.54 -2.94
N GLY A 482 -18.41 -18.08 -4.19
CA GLY A 482 -18.32 -18.93 -5.39
C GLY A 482 -19.63 -18.98 -6.17
N THR A 483 -19.88 -17.98 -7.02
CA THR A 483 -21.10 -17.92 -7.84
C THR A 483 -21.12 -18.95 -8.97
N TYR A 484 -19.96 -19.20 -9.58
CA TYR A 484 -19.81 -19.91 -10.85
C TYR A 484 -20.83 -19.41 -11.88
N CYS A 485 -21.75 -20.25 -12.36
CA CYS A 485 -22.78 -19.88 -13.35
C CYS A 485 -24.12 -19.43 -12.71
N GLY A 486 -24.19 -19.17 -11.41
CA GLY A 486 -25.36 -18.57 -10.74
C GLY A 486 -26.50 -19.55 -10.39
N TYR A 487 -26.25 -20.85 -10.43
CA TYR A 487 -27.27 -21.87 -10.15
C TYR A 487 -27.77 -21.84 -8.70
N SER A 488 -26.84 -21.88 -7.74
CA SER A 488 -27.12 -21.78 -6.31
C SER A 488 -27.65 -20.39 -5.95
N ALA A 489 -27.10 -19.33 -6.55
CA ALA A 489 -27.60 -17.97 -6.41
C ALA A 489 -29.11 -17.84 -6.71
N LEU A 490 -29.57 -18.40 -7.83
CA LEU A 490 -30.99 -18.40 -8.20
C LEU A 490 -31.86 -19.18 -7.22
N ARG A 491 -31.38 -20.34 -6.76
CA ARG A 491 -32.09 -21.19 -5.81
C ARG A 491 -32.22 -20.56 -4.43
N ILE A 492 -31.18 -19.86 -3.96
CA ILE A 492 -31.25 -19.05 -2.74
C ILE A 492 -32.28 -17.94 -2.96
N ALA A 493 -32.11 -17.13 -4.00
CA ALA A 493 -32.87 -15.91 -4.22
C ALA A 493 -34.37 -16.13 -4.39
N ARG A 494 -34.79 -17.23 -5.05
CA ARG A 494 -36.22 -17.54 -5.22
C ARG A 494 -36.93 -17.87 -3.91
N ASN A 495 -36.18 -18.27 -2.89
CA ASN A 495 -36.68 -18.61 -1.57
C ASN A 495 -36.57 -17.47 -0.56
N LEU A 496 -36.01 -16.32 -0.97
CA LEU A 496 -35.97 -15.13 -0.13
C LEU A 496 -37.31 -14.38 -0.15
N PRO A 497 -37.70 -13.74 0.96
CA PRO A 497 -38.76 -12.73 0.98
C PRO A 497 -38.53 -11.62 -0.06
N GLU A 498 -39.54 -10.78 -0.30
CA GLU A 498 -39.46 -9.72 -1.33
C GLU A 498 -38.31 -8.72 -1.07
N ASP A 499 -38.09 -8.37 0.19
CA ASP A 499 -37.03 -7.48 0.67
C ASP A 499 -35.68 -8.20 0.89
N GLY A 500 -35.66 -9.53 0.88
CA GLY A 500 -34.46 -10.32 1.09
C GLY A 500 -33.41 -10.14 -0.02
N LYS A 501 -32.13 -10.16 0.36
CA LYS A 501 -31.00 -9.92 -0.54
C LYS A 501 -29.96 -11.04 -0.47
N LEU A 502 -29.36 -11.34 -1.61
CA LEU A 502 -28.18 -12.18 -1.75
C LEU A 502 -27.04 -11.37 -2.36
N LEU A 503 -25.93 -11.30 -1.62
CA LEU A 503 -24.64 -10.92 -2.18
C LEU A 503 -23.87 -12.20 -2.54
N SER A 504 -23.40 -12.31 -3.77
CA SER A 504 -22.63 -13.47 -4.21
C SER A 504 -21.30 -13.01 -4.78
N VAL A 505 -20.21 -13.66 -4.38
CA VAL A 505 -18.83 -13.25 -4.69
C VAL A 505 -18.18 -14.27 -5.63
N GLU A 506 -17.66 -13.80 -6.76
CA GLU A 506 -17.00 -14.61 -7.79
C GLU A 506 -15.69 -13.98 -8.26
N LYS A 507 -14.62 -14.77 -8.26
CA LYS A 507 -13.28 -14.29 -8.64
C LYS A 507 -13.05 -14.32 -10.14
N ASP A 508 -13.75 -15.19 -10.87
CA ASP A 508 -13.60 -15.35 -12.31
C ASP A 508 -14.55 -14.42 -13.06
N GLU A 509 -13.99 -13.50 -13.85
CA GLU A 509 -14.76 -12.47 -14.56
C GLU A 509 -15.78 -13.07 -15.54
N LEU A 510 -15.46 -14.21 -16.17
CA LEU A 510 -16.33 -14.87 -17.14
C LEU A 510 -17.51 -15.55 -16.43
N PHE A 511 -17.25 -16.24 -15.33
CA PHE A 511 -18.31 -16.86 -14.53
C PHE A 511 -19.23 -15.81 -13.92
N ALA A 512 -18.68 -14.73 -13.38
CA ALA A 512 -19.45 -13.59 -12.88
C ALA A 512 -20.35 -12.99 -13.98
N ALA A 513 -19.83 -12.83 -15.21
CA ALA A 513 -20.61 -12.34 -16.34
C ALA A 513 -21.74 -13.30 -16.76
N ILE A 514 -21.45 -14.61 -16.84
CA ILE A 514 -22.45 -15.63 -17.18
C ILE A 514 -23.55 -15.69 -16.12
N ALA A 515 -23.18 -15.74 -14.84
CA ALA A 515 -24.13 -15.74 -13.73
C ALA A 515 -25.00 -14.49 -13.74
N THR A 516 -24.41 -13.31 -13.93
CA THR A 516 -25.15 -12.04 -14.03
C THR A 516 -26.20 -12.10 -15.13
N LYS A 517 -25.84 -12.58 -16.33
CA LYS A 517 -26.80 -12.70 -17.44
C LYS A 517 -27.90 -13.74 -17.18
N ILE A 518 -27.58 -14.86 -16.55
CA ILE A 518 -28.58 -15.87 -16.16
C ILE A 518 -29.55 -15.28 -15.11
N ILE A 519 -29.04 -14.53 -14.13
CA ILE A 519 -29.82 -13.88 -13.07
C ILE A 519 -30.73 -12.78 -13.63
N GLU A 520 -30.22 -11.93 -14.51
CA GLU A 520 -31.00 -10.92 -15.23
C GLU A 520 -32.10 -11.58 -16.07
N PHE A 521 -31.76 -12.63 -16.83
CA PHE A 521 -32.72 -13.37 -17.64
C PHE A 521 -33.81 -14.02 -16.79
N ALA A 522 -33.49 -14.46 -15.57
CA ALA A 522 -34.45 -14.99 -14.61
C ALA A 522 -35.31 -13.91 -13.93
N GLY A 523 -34.99 -12.62 -14.08
CA GLY A 523 -35.69 -11.51 -13.41
C GLY A 523 -35.38 -11.37 -11.91
N MET A 524 -34.19 -11.80 -11.48
CA MET A 524 -33.80 -11.85 -10.06
C MET A 524 -32.72 -10.83 -9.67
N ASP A 525 -32.36 -9.91 -10.55
CA ASP A 525 -31.30 -8.91 -10.39
C ASP A 525 -31.60 -7.87 -9.28
N SER A 526 -32.85 -7.74 -8.87
CA SER A 526 -33.25 -6.92 -7.72
C SER A 526 -32.92 -7.58 -6.37
N LYS A 527 -32.81 -8.91 -6.32
CA LYS A 527 -32.50 -9.70 -5.12
C LYS A 527 -31.05 -10.17 -5.07
N VAL A 528 -30.46 -10.48 -6.22
CA VAL A 528 -29.10 -11.02 -6.31
C VAL A 528 -28.15 -9.99 -6.89
N LYS A 529 -27.03 -9.76 -6.21
CA LYS A 529 -25.90 -9.00 -6.73
C LYS A 529 -24.66 -9.87 -6.78
N ILE A 530 -24.11 -10.01 -7.97
CA ILE A 530 -22.81 -10.65 -8.19
C ILE A 530 -21.72 -9.59 -8.02
N TRP A 531 -20.72 -9.92 -7.24
CA TRP A 531 -19.61 -9.06 -6.95
C TRP A 531 -18.31 -9.75 -7.31
N MET A 532 -17.47 -9.06 -8.08
CA MET A 532 -16.27 -9.64 -8.64
C MET A 532 -15.11 -9.50 -7.66
N GLY A 533 -14.49 -10.62 -7.29
CA GLY A 533 -13.35 -10.66 -6.38
C GLY A 533 -13.35 -11.90 -5.49
N THR A 534 -12.63 -11.81 -4.38
CA THR A 534 -12.57 -12.85 -3.34
C THR A 534 -13.12 -12.29 -2.04
N VAL A 535 -13.47 -13.13 -1.06
CA VAL A 535 -13.85 -12.62 0.27
C VAL A 535 -12.77 -11.73 0.86
N HIS A 536 -11.50 -12.03 0.61
CA HIS A 536 -10.38 -11.21 1.06
C HIS A 536 -10.30 -9.84 0.38
N SER A 537 -10.41 -9.78 -0.96
CA SER A 537 -10.34 -8.51 -1.69
C SER A 537 -11.59 -7.64 -1.48
N GLU A 538 -12.72 -8.28 -1.21
CA GLU A 538 -14.03 -7.63 -1.16
C GLU A 538 -14.59 -7.53 0.27
N LEU A 539 -13.78 -7.79 1.29
CA LEU A 539 -14.25 -7.86 2.68
C LEU A 539 -15.01 -6.61 3.13
N ILE A 540 -14.50 -5.43 2.78
CA ILE A 540 -15.16 -4.15 3.09
C ILE A 540 -16.49 -4.03 2.34
N ASN A 541 -16.49 -4.30 1.03
CA ASN A 541 -17.69 -4.27 0.19
C ASN A 541 -18.76 -5.26 0.68
N ILE A 542 -18.34 -6.46 1.08
CA ILE A 542 -19.21 -7.47 1.69
C ILE A 542 -19.78 -6.92 2.99
N THR A 543 -18.94 -6.44 3.89
CA THR A 543 -19.34 -5.92 5.20
C THR A 543 -20.33 -4.75 5.09
N GLU A 544 -20.09 -3.80 4.19
CA GLU A 544 -20.98 -2.65 3.96
C GLU A 544 -22.32 -3.04 3.35
N ARG A 545 -22.31 -3.97 2.38
CA ARG A 545 -23.54 -4.47 1.74
C ARG A 545 -24.36 -5.38 2.64
N MET A 546 -23.70 -6.01 3.59
CA MET A 546 -24.33 -6.70 4.71
C MET A 546 -24.75 -5.71 5.82
N GLU A 547 -24.58 -4.41 5.61
CA GLU A 547 -24.94 -3.31 6.53
C GLU A 547 -24.28 -3.45 7.92
N ARG A 548 -23.07 -4.03 7.96
CA ARG A 548 -22.36 -4.39 9.19
C ARG A 548 -23.20 -5.25 10.14
N GLN A 549 -24.08 -6.06 9.58
CA GLN A 549 -24.87 -7.06 10.29
C GLN A 549 -24.41 -8.47 9.91
N PRO A 550 -24.55 -9.45 10.82
CA PRO A 550 -24.32 -10.84 10.48
C PRO A 550 -25.26 -11.30 9.35
N ALA A 551 -24.74 -12.13 8.46
CA ALA A 551 -25.55 -12.84 7.47
C ALA A 551 -26.51 -13.80 8.17
N ASP A 552 -27.73 -13.93 7.65
CA ASP A 552 -28.65 -14.97 8.09
C ASP A 552 -28.23 -16.33 7.51
N PHE A 553 -27.74 -16.33 6.27
CA PHE A 553 -27.35 -17.54 5.57
C PHE A 553 -26.09 -17.31 4.73
N VAL A 554 -25.13 -18.23 4.82
CA VAL A 554 -23.89 -18.22 4.02
C VAL A 554 -23.77 -19.54 3.27
N LEU A 555 -23.63 -19.49 1.95
CA LEU A 555 -23.22 -20.62 1.14
C LEU A 555 -21.74 -20.49 0.76
N VAL A 556 -20.96 -21.54 0.96
CA VAL A 556 -19.56 -21.62 0.54
C VAL A 556 -19.38 -22.74 -0.47
N ASP A 557 -19.04 -22.36 -1.70
CA ASP A 557 -18.81 -23.24 -2.85
C ASP A 557 -17.68 -22.72 -3.75
N HIS A 558 -16.50 -22.49 -3.17
CA HIS A 558 -15.31 -22.08 -3.91
C HIS A 558 -14.11 -23.01 -3.64
N SER A 559 -12.88 -22.50 -3.76
CA SER A 559 -11.66 -23.26 -3.42
C SER A 559 -11.73 -23.80 -1.99
N LYS A 560 -11.72 -25.12 -1.80
CA LYS A 560 -11.94 -25.77 -0.49
C LYS A 560 -10.84 -25.41 0.52
N GLU A 561 -9.59 -25.22 0.09
CA GLU A 561 -8.51 -24.73 0.95
C GLU A 561 -8.75 -23.33 1.56
N ARG A 562 -9.74 -22.58 1.05
CA ARG A 562 -10.09 -21.24 1.52
C ARG A 562 -11.33 -21.19 2.39
N TYR A 563 -12.06 -22.29 2.57
CA TYR A 563 -13.33 -22.29 3.33
C TYR A 563 -13.13 -21.74 4.74
N VAL A 564 -12.27 -22.38 5.53
CA VAL A 564 -12.05 -21.98 6.93
C VAL A 564 -11.36 -20.61 7.06
N PRO A 565 -10.30 -20.28 6.28
CA PRO A 565 -9.72 -18.95 6.31
C PRO A 565 -10.70 -17.82 6.02
N ASP A 566 -11.52 -17.96 4.97
CA ASP A 566 -12.43 -16.90 4.55
C ASP A 566 -13.65 -16.80 5.50
N LEU A 567 -14.13 -17.93 6.03
CA LEU A 567 -15.18 -17.93 7.05
C LEU A 567 -14.73 -17.29 8.37
N LYS A 568 -13.50 -17.56 8.83
CA LYS A 568 -12.91 -16.88 10.01
C LYS A 568 -12.77 -15.38 9.78
N LEU A 569 -12.37 -14.97 8.57
CA LEU A 569 -12.27 -13.55 8.22
C LEU A 569 -13.63 -12.84 8.30
N LEU A 570 -14.71 -13.51 7.88
CA LEU A 570 -16.07 -12.97 7.99
C LEU A 570 -16.55 -12.90 9.45
N GLU A 571 -16.10 -13.79 10.32
CA GLU A 571 -16.35 -13.71 11.77
C GLU A 571 -15.65 -12.52 12.41
N ASP A 572 -14.36 -12.35 12.10
CA ASP A 572 -13.54 -11.28 12.67
C ASP A 572 -14.11 -9.89 12.31
N CYS A 573 -14.79 -9.78 11.17
CA CYS A 573 -15.45 -8.56 10.71
C CYS A 573 -16.95 -8.48 11.06
N GLY A 574 -17.49 -9.44 11.81
CA GLY A 574 -18.88 -9.43 12.27
C GLY A 574 -19.93 -9.71 11.18
N VAL A 575 -19.51 -10.14 10.00
CA VAL A 575 -20.41 -10.60 8.92
C VAL A 575 -20.93 -12.02 9.20
N LEU A 576 -20.23 -12.77 10.04
CA LEU A 576 -20.62 -14.12 10.45
C LEU A 576 -20.62 -14.23 11.97
N ASP A 577 -21.68 -14.78 12.55
CA ASP A 577 -21.73 -15.07 13.98
C ASP A 577 -22.46 -16.39 14.25
N LYS A 578 -22.78 -16.67 15.52
CA LYS A 578 -23.50 -17.89 15.93
C LYS A 578 -24.96 -17.94 15.44
N SER A 579 -25.52 -16.81 15.01
CA SER A 579 -26.85 -16.73 14.44
C SER A 579 -26.85 -17.02 12.93
N THR A 580 -25.69 -17.02 12.27
CA THR A 580 -25.56 -17.32 10.85
C THR A 580 -25.67 -18.82 10.57
N THR A 581 -26.53 -19.21 9.64
CA THR A 581 -26.55 -20.57 9.10
C THR A 581 -25.54 -20.69 7.97
N VAL A 582 -24.51 -21.52 8.14
CA VAL A 582 -23.47 -21.73 7.13
C VAL A 582 -23.66 -23.09 6.45
N VAL A 583 -23.64 -23.11 5.12
CA VAL A 583 -23.70 -24.32 4.30
C VAL A 583 -22.46 -24.35 3.43
N GLY A 584 -21.69 -25.44 3.51
CA GLY A 584 -20.56 -25.68 2.62
C GLY A 584 -20.85 -26.88 1.73
N ASP A 585 -20.45 -26.81 0.47
CA ASP A 585 -20.34 -28.02 -0.35
C ASP A 585 -19.06 -28.77 0.01
N VAL A 586 -19.21 -29.83 0.81
CA VAL A 586 -18.12 -30.66 1.31
C VAL A 586 -18.16 -32.03 0.65
N GLU A 587 -18.44 -32.14 -0.65
CA GLU A 587 -18.04 -33.34 -1.40
C GLU A 587 -16.51 -33.52 -1.30
N VAL A 588 -16.09 -34.18 -0.24
CA VAL A 588 -14.86 -34.94 -0.13
C VAL A 588 -15.37 -36.37 -0.26
N TYR A 589 -15.27 -36.95 -1.46
CA TYR A 589 -15.47 -38.39 -1.59
C TYR A 589 -14.64 -39.08 -0.50
N PRO A 590 -15.15 -40.10 0.20
CA PRO A 590 -14.28 -40.98 0.97
C PRO A 590 -13.22 -41.55 0.03
N GLY A 591 -12.02 -40.96 0.02
CA GLY A 591 -10.97 -41.24 -0.95
C GLY A 591 -10.70 -40.21 -2.07
N ASP A 592 -11.17 -38.95 -1.99
CA ASP A 592 -10.63 -37.90 -2.90
C ASP A 592 -9.18 -37.57 -2.48
N GLU A 593 -8.22 -38.25 -3.11
CA GLU A 593 -6.79 -38.10 -2.86
C GLU A 593 -6.23 -36.72 -3.25
N ARG A 594 -7.04 -35.82 -3.84
CA ARG A 594 -6.60 -34.49 -4.31
C ARG A 594 -6.59 -33.40 -3.24
N LEU A 595 -7.37 -33.55 -2.15
CA LEU A 595 -7.38 -32.60 -1.03
C LEU A 595 -6.56 -33.12 0.16
N PRO A 596 -5.59 -32.35 0.68
CA PRO A 596 -4.81 -32.77 1.84
C PRO A 596 -5.69 -33.13 3.04
N LYS A 597 -5.40 -34.25 3.71
CA LYS A 597 -6.13 -34.71 4.92
C LYS A 597 -6.25 -33.63 6.00
N ALA A 598 -5.23 -32.78 6.14
CA ALA A 598 -5.23 -31.67 7.09
C ALA A 598 -6.35 -30.65 6.79
N ILE A 599 -6.60 -30.33 5.52
CA ILE A 599 -7.67 -29.40 5.12
C ILE A 599 -9.04 -30.03 5.32
N GLN A 600 -9.17 -31.33 5.04
CA GLN A 600 -10.41 -32.06 5.30
C GLN A 600 -10.74 -32.06 6.80
N GLN A 601 -9.74 -32.29 7.65
CA GLN A 601 -9.87 -32.24 9.10
C GLN A 601 -10.22 -30.82 9.59
N GLU A 602 -9.53 -29.79 9.08
CA GLU A 602 -9.79 -28.39 9.46
C GLU A 602 -11.22 -27.96 9.12
N ILE A 603 -11.71 -28.31 7.92
CA ILE A 603 -13.11 -28.07 7.54
C ILE A 603 -14.04 -28.86 8.46
N SER A 604 -13.77 -30.15 8.73
CA SER A 604 -14.62 -30.94 9.62
C SER A 604 -14.69 -30.38 11.05
N GLU A 605 -13.58 -29.90 11.59
CA GLU A 605 -13.49 -29.30 12.94
C GLU A 605 -14.19 -27.95 12.99
N TYR A 606 -13.95 -27.08 12.00
CA TYR A 606 -14.67 -25.80 11.92
C TYR A 606 -16.19 -26.04 11.80
N PHE A 607 -16.58 -27.10 11.07
CA PHE A 607 -17.97 -27.46 10.86
C PHE A 607 -18.60 -28.28 12.02
N SER A 608 -17.87 -28.67 13.08
CA SER A 608 -18.46 -29.43 14.21
C SER A 608 -19.15 -28.54 15.25
N ASP A 609 -18.76 -27.27 15.32
CA ASP A 609 -19.09 -26.38 16.45
C ASP A 609 -20.21 -25.37 16.15
N ARG A 610 -20.90 -25.49 15.00
CA ARG A 610 -22.03 -24.60 14.65
C ARG A 610 -23.27 -25.37 14.23
N GLU A 611 -24.38 -24.64 14.10
CA GLU A 611 -25.65 -25.15 13.61
C GLU A 611 -25.54 -25.44 12.10
N PHE A 612 -24.85 -26.53 11.75
CA PHE A 612 -24.63 -26.91 10.37
C PHE A 612 -25.78 -27.74 9.84
N ALA A 613 -26.33 -27.23 8.75
CA ALA A 613 -26.93 -28.05 7.73
C ALA A 613 -25.83 -28.60 6.82
N LEU A 614 -25.30 -29.77 7.13
CA LEU A 614 -24.42 -30.47 6.22
C LEU A 614 -25.26 -30.92 5.02
N ALA A 615 -25.09 -30.28 3.86
CA ALA A 615 -25.62 -30.79 2.60
C ALA A 615 -24.74 -31.99 2.17
N THR A 616 -24.76 -33.07 2.94
CA THR A 616 -24.12 -34.35 2.56
C THR A 616 -24.87 -34.89 1.36
N MET A 617 -24.26 -34.86 0.16
CA MET A 617 -24.64 -35.79 -0.90
C MET A 617 -24.20 -37.20 -0.46
N VAL A 618 -25.11 -38.17 -0.54
CA VAL A 618 -24.77 -39.60 -0.54
C VAL A 618 -24.53 -39.98 -1.98
#